data_AF-A0A955R250-F1
#
_entry.id   AF-A0A955R250-F1
#
_cell.length_a   1.000
_cell.length_b   1.000
_cell.length_c   1.000
_cell.angle_alpha   90.00
_cell.angle_beta   90.00
_cell.angle_gamma   90.00
#
_symmetry.space_group_name_H-M   'P 1'
#
loop_
_entity.id
_entity.type
_entity.pdbx_description
1 polymer ?
#
loop_
_entity_poly.entity_id
_entity_poly.type
_entity_poly.pdbx_seq_one_letter_code
_entity_poly.pdbx_strand_id
1 'polypeptide(L)' 'MDHVVPLSRGGRSTKGNIVPACKECNTKKKHATPVDMILSGDLNKPLDL' A
#
# COMPACT_ATOMS: atom_id res chain seq x y z
N MET A 1 10.40 -0.74 -2.42
CA MET A 1 10.12 0.60 -1.86
C MET A 1 8.74 1.00 -2.35
N ASP A 2 7.89 1.44 -1.45
CA ASP A 2 6.52 1.86 -1.76
C ASP A 2 6.16 3.09 -0.93
N HIS A 3 5.20 3.87 -1.42
CA HIS A 3 4.63 5.01 -0.73
C HIS A 3 3.29 4.61 -0.09
N VAL A 4 3.16 4.72 1.23
CA VAL A 4 1.92 4.42 1.97
C VAL A 4 0.74 5.19 1.39
N VAL A 5 0.93 6.50 1.16
CA VAL A 5 0.07 7.34 0.33
C VAL A 5 0.77 7.56 -1.01
N PRO A 6 0.17 7.14 -2.14
CA PRO A 6 0.76 7.32 -3.47
C PRO A 6 1.03 8.80 -3.81
N LEU A 7 2.07 9.05 -4.61
CA LEU A 7 2.40 10.40 -5.10
C LEU A 7 1.22 11.03 -5.86
N SER A 8 0.49 10.24 -6.65
CA SER A 8 -0.70 10.69 -7.40
C SER A 8 -1.86 11.14 -6.50
N ARG A 9 -1.82 10.83 -5.19
CA ARG A 9 -2.82 11.22 -4.18
C ARG A 9 -2.25 12.21 -3.15
N GLY A 10 -1.18 12.93 -3.50
CA GLY A 10 -0.57 13.94 -2.64
C GLY A 10 0.44 13.41 -1.62
N GLY A 11 0.78 12.12 -1.68
CA GLY A 11 1.86 11.56 -0.89
C GLY A 11 3.22 12.21 -1.23
N ARG A 12 4.13 12.26 -0.27
CA ARG A 12 5.48 12.81 -0.43
C ARG A 12 6.55 11.77 -0.13
N SER A 13 7.71 11.89 -0.76
CA SER A 13 8.88 11.03 -0.49
C SER A 13 9.56 11.42 0.82
N THR A 14 8.93 11.04 1.94
CA THR A 14 9.44 11.29 3.29
C THR A 14 9.62 9.97 4.04
N LYS A 15 10.46 9.96 5.07
CA LYS A 15 10.73 8.75 5.88
C LYS A 15 9.45 8.10 6.45
N GLY A 16 8.43 8.90 6.76
CA GLY A 16 7.15 8.39 7.27
C GLY A 16 6.20 7.83 6.20
N ASN A 17 6.43 8.12 4.92
CA ASN A 17 5.58 7.65 3.83
C ASN A 17 6.23 6.52 3.02
N ILE A 18 7.54 6.35 3.11
CA ILE A 18 8.30 5.35 2.36
C ILE A 18 8.46 4.09 3.22
N VAL A 19 8.06 2.94 2.69
CA VAL A 19 8.18 1.64 3.36
C VAL A 19 8.86 0.59 2.48
N PRO A 20 9.53 -0.41 3.09
CA PRO A 20 9.95 -1.60 2.37
C PRO A 20 8.72 -2.39 1.95
N ALA A 21 8.70 -2.85 0.70
CA ALA A 21 7.63 -3.68 0.14
C ALA A 21 8.23 -4.59 -0.92
N CYS A 22 7.75 -5.83 -0.99
CA CYS A 22 8.10 -6.74 -2.07
C CYS A 22 7.42 -6.31 -3.38
N LYS A 23 7.89 -6.85 -4.51
CA LYS A 23 7.36 -6.50 -5.84
C LYS A 23 5.88 -6.86 -5.98
N GLU A 24 5.48 -8.03 -5.48
CA GLU A 24 4.11 -8.52 -5.57
C GLU A 24 3.12 -7.67 -4.79
N CYS A 25 3.38 -7.42 -3.50
CA CYS A 25 2.53 -6.56 -2.67
C CYS A 25 2.42 -5.14 -3.24
N ASN A 26 3.53 -4.56 -3.71
CA ASN A 26 3.53 -3.24 -4.32
C ASN A 26 2.68 -3.18 -5.60
N THR A 27 2.80 -4.22 -6.45
CA THR A 27 2.04 -4.33 -7.70
C THR A 27 0.55 -4.55 -7.44
N LYS A 28 0.19 -5.32 -6.41
CA LYS A 28 -1.20 -5.54 -5.98
C LYS A 28 -1.80 -4.25 -5.41
N LYS A 29 -1.04 -3.50 -4.60
CA LYS A 29 -1.47 -2.23 -4.01
C LYS A 29 -1.76 -1.14 -5.04
N LYS A 30 -0.96 -1.02 -6.10
CA LYS A 30 -1.11 0.01 -7.14
C LYS A 30 -1.21 1.42 -6.52
N HIS A 31 -2.37 2.06 -6.63
CA HIS A 31 -2.68 3.40 -6.12
C HIS A 31 -3.63 3.38 -4.92
N ALA A 32 -3.89 2.21 -4.34
CA ALA A 32 -4.72 2.09 -3.15
C ALA A 32 -3.99 2.68 -1.93
N THR A 33 -4.74 3.42 -1.13
CA THR A 33 -4.36 3.81 0.22
C THR A 33 -4.73 2.71 1.22
N PRO A 34 -4.21 2.73 2.45
CA PRO A 34 -4.59 1.75 3.47
C PRO A 34 -6.11 1.67 3.71
N VAL A 35 -6.82 2.81 3.64
CA VAL A 35 -8.28 2.85 3.79
C VAL A 35 -8.96 2.11 2.64
N ASP A 36 -8.52 2.32 1.40
CA ASP A 36 -9.09 1.64 0.23
C ASP A 36 -8.96 0.11 0.39
N MET A 37 -7.84 -0.37 0.92
CA MET A 37 -7.58 -1.80 1.16
C MET A 37 -8.42 -2.40 2.30
N ILE A 38 -8.77 -1.61 3.31
CA ILE A 38 -9.68 -2.04 4.39
C ILE A 38 -11.09 -2.16 3.83
N LEU A 39 -11.55 -1.15 3.09
CA LEU A 39 -12.90 -1.11 2.53
C LEU A 39 -13.11 -2.17 1.43
N SER A 40 -12.06 -2.52 0.67
CA SER A 40 -12.10 -3.60 -0.31
C SER A 40 -11.99 -5.00 0.32
N GLY A 41 -11.68 -5.10 1.61
CA GLY A 41 -11.45 -6.37 2.32
C GLY A 41 -10.11 -7.03 2.00
N ASP A 42 -9.19 -6.36 1.32
CA ASP A 42 -7.89 -6.91 0.94
C ASP A 42 -6.96 -7.19 2.14
N LEU A 43 -7.18 -6.51 3.26
CA LEU A 43 -6.47 -6.73 4.53
C LEU A 43 -7.09 -7.82 5.43
N ASN A 44 -8.29 -8.30 5.09
CA ASN A 44 -8.99 -9.37 5.84
C ASN A 44 -8.82 -10.75 5.20
N LYS A 45 -8.00 -10.86 4.14
CA LYS A 45 -7.67 -12.16 3.58
C LYS A 45 -6.86 -12.93 4.63
N PRO A 46 -7.21 -14.19 4.93
CA PRO A 46 -6.34 -15.01 5.75
C PRO A 46 -4.95 -14.94 5.12
N LEU A 47 -3.92 -14.73 5.95
CA LEU A 47 -2.56 -14.98 5.52
C LEU A 47 -2.55 -16.45 5.10
N ASP A 48 -2.51 -16.70 3.79
CA ASP A 48 -2.30 -18.03 3.23
C ASP A 48 -0.91 -18.49 3.70
N LEU A 49 -0.88 -19.09 4.90
CA LEU A 49 0.23 -19.79 5.53
C LEU A 49 0.08 -21.27 5.27
#